data_AF-A0A9W8Y395-F1
#
_entry.id   AF-A0A9W8Y395-F1
#
_cell.length_a   1.000
_cell.length_b   1.000
_cell.length_c   1.000
_cell.angle_alpha   90.00
_cell.angle_beta   90.00
_cell.angle_gamma   90.00
#
_symmetry.space_group_name_H-M   'P 1'
#
loop_
_entity.id
_entity.type
_entity.pdbx_description
1 polymer ?
#
loop_
_entity_poly.entity_id
_entity_poly.type
_entity_poly.pdbx_seq_one_letter_code
_entity_poly.pdbx_strand_id
1 'polypeptide(L)'
;MPDNDSFLHLARPLGPAPIGAQPSTAPLNVAIQPQAVFSILDHSLRRPADQERVIGTLLGTRSEDGTEIEIRNCYAVPHTETAEQVEVDMDYQKQMLALHLRANPREVLVGWYATSSDLNTFSALIQNFYSQQGDGTWPHPAVHLTVSTVPGQEIESRTYISAPIGVTAERAADSCLFLPVPHEIKYGEAEKSGLELISSAKDREDRSQEILTDLDALERAIVHVLDMLERVSNYVNNVLDEEAEPSSALGQFLMNALSLAPKVDPADIERDFNAHIQDVLVVSYLANTIRTQIDLSNRLATAALTLGGGDALAADGQKDGGENRGKGGDRRGGGKGRSNSVSAQTLQAPEEVVDVAPEQAASSGVEETRAISNEAILNEGVASGVCVLSDQAHAILQASASKN
;
A
#
# COMPACT_ATOMS: atom_id res chain seq x y z
N MET A 1 -27.29 -14.97 -11.27
CA MET A 1 -28.22 -13.86 -10.93
C MET A 1 -27.90 -13.47 -9.51
N PRO A 2 -27.40 -12.26 -9.24
CA PRO A 2 -27.16 -11.84 -7.88
C PRO A 2 -28.48 -11.32 -7.30
N ASP A 3 -28.89 -11.89 -6.17
CA ASP A 3 -29.99 -11.39 -5.36
C ASP A 3 -29.60 -10.02 -4.81
N ASN A 4 -30.14 -8.98 -5.45
CA ASN A 4 -29.93 -7.60 -5.07
C ASN A 4 -30.91 -7.27 -3.93
N ASP A 5 -30.63 -7.82 -2.75
CA ASP A 5 -31.42 -7.56 -1.55
C ASP A 5 -31.22 -6.10 -1.09
N SER A 6 -32.11 -5.23 -1.55
CA SER A 6 -32.14 -3.82 -1.16
C SER A 6 -32.70 -3.67 0.26
N PHE A 7 -31.83 -3.64 1.27
CA PHE A 7 -32.21 -3.35 2.65
C PHE A 7 -32.04 -1.87 3.00
N LEU A 8 -33.00 -1.32 3.74
CA LEU A 8 -32.97 0.04 4.28
C LEU A 8 -32.15 0.03 5.59
N HIS A 9 -30.88 0.41 5.51
CA HIS A 9 -29.96 0.40 6.65
C HIS A 9 -30.26 1.57 7.61
N LEU A 10 -30.94 1.28 8.73
CA LEU A 10 -31.20 2.25 9.79
C LEU A 10 -30.20 2.03 10.93
N ALA A 11 -29.12 2.82 10.98
CA ALA A 11 -28.23 2.87 12.13
C ALA A 11 -28.92 3.66 13.27
N ARG A 12 -29.70 2.97 14.11
CA ARG A 12 -30.32 3.61 15.28
C ARG A 12 -29.34 3.62 16.46
N PRO A 13 -29.10 4.76 17.13
CA PRO A 13 -28.32 4.78 18.36
C PRO A 13 -28.99 3.89 19.43
N LEU A 14 -28.18 3.12 20.16
CA LEU A 14 -28.60 2.08 21.11
C LEU A 14 -29.10 2.62 22.46
N GLY A 15 -29.62 3.85 22.53
CA GLY A 15 -30.08 4.46 23.79
C GLY A 15 -31.11 5.57 23.62
N PRO A 16 -31.69 6.06 24.73
CA PRO A 16 -32.59 7.21 24.70
C PRO A 16 -31.79 8.42 24.17
N ALA A 17 -32.09 8.81 22.93
CA ALA A 17 -31.48 9.99 22.33
C ALA A 17 -31.76 11.20 23.23
N PRO A 18 -30.75 12.04 23.54
CA PRO A 18 -31.03 13.33 24.15
C PRO A 18 -31.99 14.09 23.22
N ILE A 19 -33.04 14.67 23.80
CA ILE A 19 -34.04 15.44 23.07
C ILE A 19 -33.30 16.53 22.28
N GLY A 20 -33.18 16.36 20.96
CA GLY A 20 -32.46 17.26 20.07
C GLY A 20 -31.38 16.62 19.18
N ALA A 21 -30.91 15.40 19.47
CA ALA A 21 -30.04 14.68 18.55
C ALA A 21 -30.88 14.01 17.45
N GLN A 22 -30.73 14.45 16.21
CA GLN A 22 -31.26 13.71 15.06
C GLN A 22 -30.55 12.34 15.06
N PRO A 23 -31.27 11.20 15.16
CA PRO A 23 -30.65 9.91 14.92
C PRO A 23 -30.16 9.93 13.48
N SER A 24 -28.84 9.84 13.26
CA SER A 24 -28.29 9.76 11.92
C SER A 24 -28.83 8.48 11.27
N THR A 25 -29.76 8.63 10.33
CA THR A 25 -30.33 7.53 9.54
C THR A 25 -29.44 7.20 8.34
N ALA A 26 -28.18 7.61 8.37
CA ALA A 26 -27.27 7.38 7.28
C ALA A 26 -26.83 5.90 7.25
N PRO A 27 -26.76 5.28 6.06
CA PRO A 27 -26.25 3.93 5.92
C PRO A 27 -24.81 3.90 6.42
N LEU A 28 -24.53 2.95 7.32
CA LEU A 28 -23.17 2.71 7.78
C LEU A 28 -22.38 2.07 6.64
N ASN A 29 -21.26 2.66 6.24
CA ASN A 29 -20.35 2.06 5.27
C ASN A 29 -19.11 1.54 6.01
N VAL A 30 -18.77 0.28 5.79
CA VAL A 30 -17.60 -0.36 6.42
C VAL A 30 -16.52 -0.57 5.38
N ALA A 31 -15.45 0.22 5.47
CA ALA A 31 -14.23 0.01 4.70
C ALA A 31 -13.29 -0.92 5.47
N ILE A 32 -12.85 -2.00 4.84
CA ILE A 32 -11.94 -2.98 5.44
C ILE A 32 -10.58 -2.86 4.74
N GLN A 33 -9.51 -2.65 5.51
CA GLN A 33 -8.15 -2.72 4.98
C GLN A 33 -7.70 -4.19 4.83
N PRO A 34 -7.01 -4.56 3.75
CA PRO A 34 -6.50 -5.91 3.52
C PRO A 34 -5.65 -6.46 4.68
N GLN A 35 -4.88 -5.59 5.35
CA GLN A 35 -4.07 -5.98 6.50
C GLN A 35 -4.89 -6.69 7.59
N ALA A 36 -6.09 -6.17 7.91
CA ALA A 36 -6.96 -6.79 8.90
C ALA A 36 -7.40 -8.20 8.48
N VAL A 37 -7.74 -8.39 7.20
CA VAL A 37 -8.12 -9.70 6.65
C VAL A 37 -6.98 -10.71 6.75
N PHE A 38 -5.75 -10.31 6.39
CA PHE A 38 -4.58 -11.18 6.52
C PHE A 38 -4.30 -11.57 7.97
N SER A 39 -4.43 -10.63 8.92
CA SER A 39 -4.29 -10.94 10.34
C SER A 39 -5.35 -11.93 10.85
N ILE A 40 -6.59 -11.82 10.38
CA ILE A 40 -7.67 -12.77 10.70
C ILE A 40 -7.33 -14.16 10.13
N LEU A 41 -6.83 -14.23 8.89
CA LEU A 41 -6.43 -15.47 8.25
C LEU A 41 -5.24 -16.13 8.97
N ASP A 42 -4.19 -15.37 9.30
CA ASP A 42 -3.05 -15.88 10.09
C ASP A 42 -3.51 -16.41 11.45
N HIS A 43 -4.42 -15.70 12.12
CA HIS A 43 -5.00 -16.15 13.37
C HIS A 43 -5.80 -17.45 13.20
N SER A 44 -6.58 -17.58 12.12
CA SER A 44 -7.33 -18.80 11.82
C SER A 44 -6.42 -20.02 11.59
N LEU A 45 -5.21 -19.83 11.08
CA LEU A 45 -4.22 -20.89 10.85
C LEU A 45 -3.51 -21.31 12.13
N ARG A 46 -3.37 -20.41 13.11
CA ARG A 46 -2.73 -20.68 14.41
C ARG A 46 -3.65 -21.31 15.43
N ARG A 47 -4.94 -21.48 15.11
CA ARG A 47 -5.95 -22.00 16.05
C ARG A 47 -5.59 -23.41 16.51
N PRO A 48 -5.86 -23.74 17.79
CA PRO A 48 -5.74 -25.11 18.25
C PRO A 48 -6.86 -25.98 17.63
N ALA A 49 -6.61 -27.27 17.46
CA ALA A 49 -7.48 -28.18 16.70
C ALA A 49 -8.86 -28.43 17.36
N ASP A 50 -9.01 -28.05 18.62
CA ASP A 50 -10.24 -28.11 19.42
C ASP A 50 -11.17 -26.90 19.20
N GLN A 51 -10.69 -25.83 18.56
CA GLN A 51 -11.48 -24.63 18.29
C GLN A 51 -11.93 -24.57 16.84
N GLU A 52 -13.25 -24.68 16.63
CA GLU A 52 -13.85 -24.56 15.30
C GLU A 52 -13.88 -23.12 14.80
N ARG A 53 -14.09 -22.15 15.70
CA ARG A 53 -14.11 -20.72 15.37
C ARG A 53 -13.06 -19.96 16.14
N VAL A 54 -12.69 -18.82 15.58
CA VAL A 54 -11.72 -17.90 16.15
C VAL A 54 -12.38 -16.54 16.31
N ILE A 55 -12.16 -15.92 17.46
CA ILE A 55 -12.73 -14.61 17.82
C ILE A 55 -11.59 -13.63 18.06
N GLY A 56 -11.79 -12.39 17.63
CA GLY A 56 -10.90 -11.31 18.04
C GLY A 56 -11.55 -9.94 17.91
N THR A 57 -10.75 -8.93 18.21
CA THR A 57 -11.19 -7.55 18.26
C THR A 57 -10.78 -6.79 17.00
N LEU A 58 -11.67 -5.91 16.54
CA LEU A 58 -11.45 -4.99 15.43
C LEU A 58 -11.10 -3.59 15.94
N LEU A 59 -10.03 -3.05 15.37
CA LEU A 59 -9.51 -1.71 15.59
C LEU A 59 -9.58 -0.91 14.30
N GLY A 60 -9.84 0.37 14.41
CA GLY A 60 -9.94 1.21 13.24
C GLY A 60 -10.21 2.66 13.56
N THR A 61 -10.56 3.41 12.53
CA THR A 61 -10.95 4.82 12.65
C THR A 61 -12.43 4.95 12.32
N ARG A 62 -13.12 5.81 13.06
CA ARG A 62 -14.51 6.18 12.80
C ARG A 62 -14.54 7.64 12.36
N SER A 63 -15.32 7.95 11.33
CA SER A 63 -15.55 9.35 10.92
C SER A 63 -16.29 10.11 12.03
N GLU A 64 -16.11 11.43 12.10
CA GLU A 64 -16.79 12.30 13.07
C GLU A 64 -18.32 12.22 12.93
N ASP A 65 -18.81 11.98 11.71
CA ASP A 65 -20.24 11.80 11.40
C ASP A 65 -20.77 10.41 11.80
N GLY A 66 -19.88 9.47 12.14
CA GLY A 66 -20.23 8.10 12.57
C GLY A 66 -20.80 7.20 11.47
N THR A 67 -20.84 7.66 10.22
CA THR A 67 -21.42 6.98 9.05
C THR A 67 -20.42 6.06 8.34
N GLU A 68 -19.13 6.39 8.42
CA GLU A 68 -18.05 5.60 7.82
C GLU A 68 -17.14 5.03 8.89
N ILE A 69 -16.87 3.73 8.77
CA ILE A 69 -15.96 2.99 9.63
C ILE A 69 -14.87 2.42 8.76
N GLU A 70 -13.62 2.68 9.13
CA GLU A 70 -12.46 2.09 8.48
C GLU A 70 -11.79 1.13 9.45
N ILE A 71 -11.90 -0.18 9.17
CA ILE A 71 -11.22 -1.24 9.92
C ILE A 71 -9.80 -1.34 9.40
N ARG A 72 -8.82 -1.04 10.25
CA ARG A 72 -7.40 -1.04 9.88
C ARG A 72 -6.65 -2.24 10.43
N ASN A 73 -6.90 -2.55 11.69
CA ASN A 73 -6.15 -3.55 12.41
C ASN A 73 -7.06 -4.46 13.21
N CYS A 74 -6.55 -5.61 13.62
CA CYS A 74 -7.26 -6.53 14.48
C CYS A 74 -6.28 -7.36 15.31
N TYR A 75 -6.76 -7.91 16.42
CA TYR A 75 -5.98 -8.83 17.23
C TYR A 75 -6.83 -9.96 17.79
N ALA A 76 -6.18 -11.08 18.04
CA ALA A 76 -6.75 -12.27 18.64
C ALA A 76 -7.14 -12.02 20.10
N VAL A 77 -8.33 -12.47 20.52
CA VAL A 77 -8.71 -12.51 21.94
C VAL A 77 -8.91 -13.98 22.34
N PRO A 78 -8.19 -14.47 23.36
CA PRO A 78 -8.43 -15.79 23.90
C PRO A 78 -9.90 -15.91 24.35
N HIS A 79 -10.55 -16.95 23.86
CA HIS A 79 -11.91 -17.27 24.23
C HIS A 79 -12.00 -18.77 24.52
N THR A 80 -12.91 -19.12 25.43
CA THR A 80 -13.24 -20.52 25.72
C THR A 80 -14.70 -20.72 25.33
N GLU A 81 -14.92 -21.54 24.30
CA GLU A 81 -16.26 -21.94 23.87
C GLU A 81 -16.52 -23.39 24.29
N THR A 82 -17.53 -23.57 25.12
CA THR A 82 -18.11 -24.87 25.46
C THR A 82 -19.51 -24.95 24.86
N ALA A 83 -20.12 -26.15 24.86
CA ALA A 83 -21.47 -26.35 24.30
C ALA A 83 -22.54 -25.46 24.96
N GLU A 84 -22.32 -24.98 26.19
CA GLU A 84 -23.29 -24.23 26.98
C GLU A 84 -22.84 -22.80 27.33
N GLN A 85 -21.55 -22.47 27.20
CA GLN A 85 -21.01 -21.20 27.65
C GLN A 85 -19.86 -20.70 26.77
N VAL A 86 -19.83 -19.39 26.54
CA VAL A 86 -18.72 -18.68 25.92
C VAL A 86 -18.19 -17.63 26.88
N GLU A 87 -16.89 -17.72 27.19
CA GLU A 87 -16.17 -16.74 27.99
C GLU A 87 -15.06 -16.10 27.16
N VAL A 88 -14.99 -14.77 27.19
CA VAL A 88 -13.97 -13.96 26.50
C VAL A 88 -13.13 -13.25 27.56
N ASP A 89 -11.80 -13.29 27.43
CA ASP A 89 -10.89 -12.65 28.38
C ASP A 89 -10.87 -11.11 28.20
N MET A 90 -11.59 -10.43 29.08
CA MET A 90 -11.72 -8.97 29.08
C MET A 90 -10.46 -8.25 29.58
N ASP A 91 -9.68 -8.88 30.46
CA ASP A 91 -8.47 -8.26 30.99
C ASP A 91 -7.38 -8.25 29.92
N TYR A 92 -7.26 -9.35 29.17
CA TYR A 92 -6.40 -9.42 28.00
C TYR A 92 -6.79 -8.37 26.95
N GLN A 93 -8.09 -8.29 26.63
CA GLN A 93 -8.63 -7.29 25.70
C GLN A 93 -8.23 -5.85 26.09
N LYS A 94 -8.40 -5.48 27.36
CA LYS A 94 -8.09 -4.13 27.86
C LYS A 94 -6.60 -3.82 27.78
N GLN A 95 -5.76 -4.76 28.23
CA GLN A 95 -4.31 -4.60 28.19
C GLN A 95 -3.82 -4.48 26.74
N MET A 96 -4.35 -5.31 25.84
CA MET A 96 -3.98 -5.30 24.44
C MET A 96 -4.45 -4.04 23.73
N LEU A 97 -5.69 -3.59 23.98
CA LEU A 97 -6.18 -2.32 23.47
C LEU A 97 -5.29 -1.15 23.93
N ALA A 98 -4.89 -1.11 25.20
CA ALA A 98 -4.01 -0.07 25.72
C ALA A 98 -2.62 -0.08 25.05
N LEU A 99 -2.10 -1.26 24.68
CA LEU A 99 -0.85 -1.38 23.93
C LEU A 99 -0.99 -0.91 22.48
N HIS A 100 -2.09 -1.25 21.80
CA HIS A 100 -2.36 -0.77 20.45
C HIS A 100 -2.53 0.75 20.40
N LEU A 101 -3.27 1.34 21.37
CA LEU A 101 -3.45 2.78 21.47
C LEU A 101 -2.13 3.53 21.76
N ARG A 102 -1.15 2.88 22.38
CA ARG A 102 0.20 3.45 22.57
C ARG A 102 1.00 3.52 21.28
N ALA A 103 0.83 2.54 20.39
CA ALA A 103 1.47 2.56 19.08
C ALA A 103 0.72 3.50 18.12
N ASN A 104 -0.61 3.37 18.07
CA ASN A 104 -1.50 4.09 17.16
C ASN A 104 -2.63 4.78 17.94
N PRO A 105 -2.46 6.03 18.39
CA PRO A 105 -3.45 6.74 19.20
C PRO A 105 -4.69 7.18 18.42
N ARG A 106 -4.68 7.05 17.08
CA ARG A 106 -5.83 7.38 16.22
C ARG A 106 -6.84 6.23 16.12
N GLU A 107 -6.42 5.02 16.43
CA GLU A 107 -7.30 3.86 16.38
C GLU A 107 -8.26 3.88 17.58
N VAL A 108 -9.45 3.33 17.39
CA VAL A 108 -10.46 3.11 18.41
C VAL A 108 -11.01 1.70 18.28
N LEU A 109 -11.64 1.22 19.35
CA LEU A 109 -12.37 -0.05 19.32
C LEU A 109 -13.58 0.10 18.38
N VAL A 110 -13.63 -0.71 17.32
CA VAL A 110 -14.69 -0.67 16.32
C VAL A 110 -15.70 -1.80 16.54
N GLY A 111 -15.23 -2.96 17.00
CA GLY A 111 -16.07 -4.13 17.23
C GLY A 111 -15.23 -5.41 17.31
N TRP A 112 -15.74 -6.50 16.74
CA TRP A 112 -15.13 -7.82 16.83
C TRP A 112 -15.32 -8.61 15.53
N TYR A 113 -14.50 -9.64 15.34
CA TYR A 113 -14.59 -10.53 14.19
C TYR A 113 -14.71 -11.99 14.61
N ALA A 114 -15.30 -12.78 13.72
CA ALA A 114 -15.37 -14.23 13.81
C ALA A 114 -14.97 -14.87 12.47
N THR A 115 -14.42 -16.08 12.52
CA THR A 115 -14.08 -16.86 11.32
C THR A 115 -15.18 -17.81 10.86
N SER A 116 -16.26 -17.95 11.63
CA SER A 116 -17.43 -18.75 11.26
C SER A 116 -18.50 -17.85 10.62
N SER A 117 -19.14 -18.34 9.57
CA SER A 117 -20.30 -17.70 8.93
C SER A 117 -21.58 -17.84 9.76
N ASP A 118 -21.62 -18.82 10.66
CA ASP A 118 -22.84 -19.18 11.38
C ASP A 118 -23.02 -18.29 12.62
N LEU A 119 -24.12 -17.54 12.63
CA LEU A 119 -24.50 -16.68 13.75
C LEU A 119 -25.23 -17.51 14.81
N ASN A 120 -24.55 -17.76 15.92
CA ASN A 120 -25.11 -18.52 17.04
C ASN A 120 -25.70 -17.59 18.11
N THR A 121 -26.45 -18.14 19.06
CA THR A 121 -26.96 -17.39 20.23
C THR A 121 -25.82 -16.76 21.04
N PHE A 122 -24.65 -17.40 21.09
CA PHE A 122 -23.46 -16.86 21.74
C PHE A 122 -22.94 -15.58 21.07
N SER A 123 -23.13 -15.41 19.76
CA SER A 123 -22.75 -14.19 19.04
C SER A 123 -23.50 -12.97 19.59
N ALA A 124 -24.75 -13.14 20.02
CA ALA A 124 -25.53 -12.05 20.62
C ALA A 124 -24.98 -11.62 21.98
N LEU A 125 -24.51 -12.58 22.79
CA LEU A 125 -23.86 -12.30 24.06
C LEU A 125 -22.56 -11.52 23.84
N ILE A 126 -21.68 -12.02 22.95
CA ILE A 126 -20.42 -11.35 22.57
C ILE A 126 -20.69 -9.92 22.09
N GLN A 127 -21.66 -9.75 21.21
CA GLN A 127 -22.04 -8.45 20.69
C GLN A 127 -22.50 -7.48 21.78
N ASN A 128 -23.32 -7.96 22.74
CA ASN A 128 -23.72 -7.14 23.88
C ASN A 128 -22.49 -6.72 24.72
N PHE A 129 -21.53 -7.64 24.95
CA PHE A 129 -20.29 -7.34 25.66
C PHE A 129 -19.50 -6.19 25.00
N TYR A 130 -19.32 -6.22 23.68
CA TYR A 130 -18.62 -5.14 22.95
C TYR A 130 -19.42 -3.82 22.87
N SER A 131 -20.73 -3.87 23.09
CA SER A 131 -21.61 -2.69 23.07
C SER A 131 -21.78 -1.96 24.41
N GLN A 132 -21.15 -2.45 25.49
CA GLN A 132 -21.28 -1.88 26.84
C GLN A 132 -20.73 -0.45 26.96
N GLN A 133 -21.31 0.35 27.86
CA GLN A 133 -21.05 1.79 28.01
C GLN A 133 -19.67 2.19 28.55
N GLY A 134 -18.87 1.23 29.04
CA GLY A 134 -17.55 1.50 29.63
C GLY A 134 -16.41 1.16 28.69
N ASP A 135 -16.14 -0.14 28.56
CA ASP A 135 -15.00 -0.67 27.80
C ASP A 135 -15.36 -1.05 26.33
N GLY A 136 -16.58 -0.70 25.89
CA GLY A 136 -17.13 -1.04 24.59
C GLY A 136 -17.16 0.13 23.60
N THR A 137 -17.89 -0.03 22.51
CA THR A 137 -17.96 0.94 21.39
C THR A 137 -18.95 2.09 21.61
N TRP A 138 -19.49 2.25 22.81
CA TRP A 138 -20.50 3.26 23.12
C TRP A 138 -19.96 4.68 22.86
N PRO A 139 -20.71 5.59 22.18
CA PRO A 139 -22.14 5.54 21.83
C PRO A 139 -22.49 4.92 20.46
N HIS A 140 -21.50 4.40 19.72
CA HIS A 140 -21.70 3.86 18.38
C HIS A 140 -21.92 2.34 18.39
N PRO A 141 -22.67 1.77 17.42
CA PRO A 141 -22.87 0.33 17.36
C PRO A 141 -21.56 -0.40 17.07
N ALA A 142 -21.35 -1.53 17.76
CA ALA A 142 -20.23 -2.44 17.50
C ALA A 142 -20.45 -3.17 16.17
N VAL A 143 -19.40 -3.24 15.35
CA VAL A 143 -19.43 -3.98 14.08
C VAL A 143 -18.98 -5.42 14.32
N HIS A 144 -19.73 -6.37 13.78
CA HIS A 144 -19.35 -7.77 13.72
C HIS A 144 -18.93 -8.14 12.30
N LEU A 145 -17.68 -8.57 12.10
CA LEU A 145 -17.17 -9.03 10.81
C LEU A 145 -17.03 -10.56 10.82
N THR A 146 -17.68 -11.24 9.89
CA THR A 146 -17.42 -12.67 9.64
C THR A 146 -16.55 -12.83 8.40
N VAL A 147 -15.46 -13.57 8.50
CA VAL A 147 -14.56 -13.88 7.37
C VAL A 147 -14.52 -15.39 7.18
N SER A 148 -14.87 -15.88 6.00
CA SER A 148 -14.71 -17.29 5.65
C SER A 148 -13.24 -17.65 5.53
N THR A 149 -12.85 -18.74 6.17
CA THR A 149 -11.45 -19.21 6.25
C THR A 149 -11.24 -20.56 5.56
N VAL A 150 -12.19 -20.97 4.71
CA VAL A 150 -12.13 -22.26 4.02
C VAL A 150 -10.99 -22.23 2.97
N PRO A 151 -9.96 -23.10 3.11
CA PRO A 151 -8.85 -23.12 2.15
C PRO A 151 -9.33 -23.45 0.73
N GLY A 152 -8.87 -22.67 -0.24
CA GLY A 152 -9.17 -22.90 -1.66
C GLY A 152 -10.51 -22.32 -2.15
N GLN A 153 -11.29 -21.69 -1.27
CA GLN A 153 -12.44 -20.88 -1.65
C GLN A 153 -12.08 -19.39 -1.65
N GLU A 154 -12.90 -18.58 -2.32
CA GLU A 154 -12.78 -17.13 -2.25
C GLU A 154 -13.07 -16.66 -0.82
N ILE A 155 -12.39 -15.58 -0.41
CA ILE A 155 -12.59 -15.00 0.92
C ILE A 155 -13.93 -14.26 0.91
N GLU A 156 -14.94 -14.88 1.51
CA GLU A 156 -16.22 -14.23 1.75
C GLU A 156 -16.19 -13.47 3.07
N SER A 157 -16.36 -12.15 3.01
CA SER A 157 -16.56 -11.29 4.17
C SER A 157 -18.03 -10.86 4.26
N ARG A 158 -18.58 -10.82 5.48
CA ARG A 158 -19.88 -10.21 5.75
C ARG A 158 -19.79 -9.36 7.01
N THR A 159 -20.42 -8.20 6.99
CA THR A 159 -20.44 -7.28 8.14
C THR A 159 -21.86 -7.14 8.67
N TYR A 160 -21.96 -7.08 9.98
CA TYR A 160 -23.23 -6.96 10.68
C TYR A 160 -23.15 -5.89 11.76
N ILE A 161 -24.29 -5.27 12.04
CA ILE A 161 -24.51 -4.45 13.23
C ILE A 161 -25.62 -5.05 14.08
N SER A 162 -25.59 -4.77 15.37
CA SER A 162 -26.64 -5.23 16.28
C SER A 162 -27.76 -4.21 16.45
N ALA A 163 -28.99 -4.71 16.37
CA ALA A 163 -30.18 -4.03 16.88
C ALA A 163 -30.76 -4.84 18.04
N PRO A 164 -30.95 -4.25 19.24
CA PRO A 164 -31.54 -4.95 20.38
C PRO A 164 -32.99 -5.29 20.07
N ILE A 165 -33.37 -6.54 20.34
CA ILE A 165 -34.74 -7.02 20.16
C ILE A 165 -35.24 -7.59 21.47
N GLY A 166 -36.24 -6.95 22.04
CA GLY A 166 -36.93 -7.46 23.23
C GLY A 166 -38.11 -6.58 23.60
N VAL A 167 -39.20 -7.22 24.05
CA VAL A 167 -40.41 -6.53 24.53
C VAL A 167 -40.21 -6.02 25.96
N THR A 168 -39.29 -6.62 26.72
CA THR A 168 -38.87 -6.22 28.06
C THR A 168 -37.39 -5.86 28.09
N ALA A 169 -37.00 -4.92 28.96
CA ALA A 169 -35.62 -4.40 29.04
C ALA A 169 -34.56 -5.49 29.32
N GLU A 170 -34.92 -6.52 30.10
CA GLU A 170 -34.02 -7.65 30.40
C GLU A 170 -33.81 -8.56 29.18
N ARG A 171 -34.88 -8.91 28.45
CA ARG A 171 -34.77 -9.73 27.23
C ARG A 171 -34.12 -8.98 26.07
N ALA A 172 -34.26 -7.66 26.02
CA ALA A 172 -33.60 -6.82 25.03
C ALA A 172 -32.07 -6.76 25.23
N ALA A 173 -31.57 -7.07 26.43
CA ALA A 173 -30.14 -7.16 26.70
C ALA A 173 -29.54 -8.50 26.23
N ASP A 174 -30.31 -9.59 26.34
CA ASP A 174 -29.83 -10.94 25.99
C ASP A 174 -30.10 -11.34 24.53
N SER A 175 -30.85 -10.54 23.79
CA SER A 175 -31.25 -10.84 22.40
C SER A 175 -31.00 -9.65 21.47
N CYS A 176 -30.14 -9.87 20.47
CA CYS A 176 -29.91 -8.90 19.41
C CYS A 176 -30.12 -9.53 18.02
N LEU A 177 -30.61 -8.72 17.08
CA LEU A 177 -30.66 -9.05 15.67
C LEU A 177 -29.42 -8.50 14.97
N PHE A 178 -28.79 -9.34 14.16
CA PHE A 178 -27.72 -8.94 13.26
C PHE A 178 -28.32 -8.43 11.95
N LEU A 179 -28.12 -7.14 11.68
CA LEU A 179 -28.50 -6.52 10.42
C LEU A 179 -27.25 -6.49 9.53
N PRO A 180 -27.29 -7.03 8.31
CA PRO A 180 -26.17 -6.94 7.38
C PRO A 180 -25.90 -5.47 7.03
N VAL A 181 -24.64 -5.14 6.79
CA VAL A 181 -24.17 -3.80 6.41
C VAL A 181 -23.33 -3.91 5.14
N PRO A 182 -23.41 -2.94 4.21
CA PRO A 182 -22.50 -2.93 3.07
C PRO A 182 -21.06 -2.77 3.56
N HIS A 183 -20.16 -3.55 2.97
CA HIS A 183 -18.73 -3.41 3.19
C HIS A 183 -17.98 -3.37 1.88
N GLU A 184 -16.85 -2.68 1.90
CA GLU A 184 -15.92 -2.57 0.78
C GLU A 184 -14.51 -2.85 1.29
N ILE A 185 -13.78 -3.72 0.60
CA ILE A 185 -12.36 -3.92 0.87
C ILE A 185 -11.59 -2.82 0.13
N LYS A 186 -11.06 -1.85 0.87
CA LYS A 186 -10.31 -0.71 0.32
C LYS A 186 -8.83 -1.00 0.41
N TYR A 187 -8.19 -1.10 -0.76
CA TYR A 187 -6.75 -1.27 -0.85
C TYR A 187 -6.06 0.09 -0.72
N GLY A 188 -5.17 0.25 0.27
CA GLY A 188 -4.27 1.41 0.32
C GLY A 188 -3.33 1.41 -0.90
N GLU A 189 -2.89 2.58 -1.37
CA GLU A 189 -2.01 2.68 -2.55
C GLU A 189 -0.71 1.90 -2.38
N ALA A 190 -0.05 2.06 -1.23
CA ALA A 190 1.17 1.31 -0.91
C ALA A 190 0.93 -0.19 -0.73
N GLU A 191 -0.21 -0.57 -0.14
CA GLU A 191 -0.59 -1.97 0.05
C GLU A 191 -0.91 -2.64 -1.28
N LYS A 192 -1.61 -1.94 -2.18
CA LYS A 192 -1.99 -2.45 -3.50
C LYS A 192 -0.75 -2.86 -4.28
N SER A 193 0.26 -1.99 -4.37
CA SER A 193 1.51 -2.30 -5.08
C SER A 193 2.24 -3.50 -4.46
N GLY A 194 2.29 -3.59 -3.13
CA GLY A 194 2.90 -4.74 -2.44
C GLY A 194 2.13 -6.05 -2.65
N LEU A 195 0.80 -5.99 -2.56
CA LEU A 195 -0.07 -7.15 -2.75
C LEU A 195 -0.08 -7.62 -4.21
N GLU A 196 -0.01 -6.71 -5.17
CA GLU A 196 0.10 -7.04 -6.60
C GLU A 196 1.42 -7.77 -6.90
N LEU A 197 2.53 -7.31 -6.32
CA LEU A 197 3.82 -8.02 -6.42
C LEU A 197 3.74 -9.42 -5.81
N ILE A 198 3.18 -9.57 -4.62
CA ILE A 198 3.01 -10.88 -3.97
C ILE A 198 2.08 -11.79 -4.80
N SER A 199 1.01 -11.22 -5.35
CA SER A 199 0.07 -11.94 -6.22
C SER A 199 0.75 -12.43 -7.49
N SER A 200 1.61 -11.60 -8.11
CA SER A 200 2.37 -11.99 -9.32
C SER A 200 3.34 -13.15 -9.09
N ALA A 201 3.79 -13.34 -7.85
CA ALA A 201 4.64 -14.47 -7.48
C ALA A 201 3.86 -15.79 -7.30
N LYS A 202 2.53 -15.74 -7.15
CA LYS A 202 1.67 -16.93 -6.91
C LYS A 202 1.75 -17.94 -8.04
N ASP A 203 1.78 -17.46 -9.28
CA ASP A 203 1.69 -18.30 -10.49
C ASP A 203 3.07 -18.72 -11.03
N ARG A 204 4.16 -18.30 -10.36
CA ARG A 204 5.54 -18.68 -10.70
C ARG A 204 5.98 -19.93 -9.95
N GLU A 205 6.68 -20.83 -10.63
CA GLU A 205 7.20 -22.08 -10.02
C GLU A 205 8.15 -21.81 -8.83
N ASP A 206 9.01 -20.80 -8.96
CA ASP A 206 9.98 -20.42 -7.91
C ASP A 206 9.39 -19.56 -6.78
N ARG A 207 8.11 -19.13 -6.89
CA ARG A 207 7.42 -18.22 -5.95
C ARG A 207 8.23 -16.97 -5.57
N SER A 208 9.12 -16.54 -6.44
CA SER A 208 9.99 -15.40 -6.26
C SER A 208 9.66 -14.32 -7.30
N GLN A 209 9.69 -13.08 -6.85
CA GLN A 209 9.50 -11.92 -7.69
C GLN A 209 10.57 -10.89 -7.32
N GLU A 210 11.38 -10.49 -8.29
CA GLU A 210 12.29 -9.37 -8.12
C GLU A 210 11.48 -8.07 -8.07
N ILE A 211 11.93 -7.14 -7.23
CA ILE A 211 11.36 -5.81 -7.16
C ILE A 211 11.63 -5.16 -8.52
N LEU A 212 10.53 -4.77 -9.18
CA LEU A 212 10.60 -4.13 -10.50
C LEU A 212 11.39 -2.83 -10.39
N THR A 213 12.20 -2.55 -11.41
CA THR A 213 12.76 -1.21 -11.54
C THR A 213 11.63 -0.23 -11.89
N ASP A 214 11.81 1.05 -11.55
CA ASP A 214 10.82 2.09 -11.88
C ASP A 214 10.51 2.13 -13.39
N LEU A 215 11.49 1.77 -14.24
CA LEU A 215 11.32 1.70 -15.68
C LEU A 215 10.41 0.53 -16.09
N ASP A 216 10.62 -0.66 -15.53
CA ASP A 216 9.78 -1.83 -15.82
C ASP A 216 8.35 -1.63 -15.31
N ALA A 217 8.19 -0.97 -14.16
CA ALA A 217 6.90 -0.60 -13.62
C ALA A 217 6.16 0.38 -14.54
N LEU A 218 6.88 1.38 -15.10
CA LEU A 218 6.33 2.32 -16.07
C LEU A 218 5.92 1.62 -17.38
N GLU A 219 6.75 0.73 -17.91
CA GLU A 219 6.44 -0.04 -19.12
C GLU A 219 5.14 -0.84 -18.94
N ARG A 220 5.01 -1.58 -17.83
CA ARG A 220 3.79 -2.34 -17.52
C ARG A 220 2.58 -1.46 -17.34
N ALA A 221 2.74 -0.31 -16.68
CA ALA A 221 1.65 0.65 -16.53
C ALA A 221 1.18 1.20 -17.88
N ILE A 222 2.10 1.50 -18.80
CA ILE A 222 1.76 1.94 -20.17
C ILE A 222 1.00 0.84 -20.91
N VAL A 223 1.50 -0.40 -20.89
CA VAL A 223 0.82 -1.53 -21.53
C VAL A 223 -0.57 -1.75 -20.94
N HIS A 224 -0.72 -1.65 -19.63
CA HIS A 224 -2.01 -1.79 -18.96
C HIS A 224 -2.99 -0.66 -19.34
N VAL A 225 -2.51 0.58 -19.44
CA VAL A 225 -3.33 1.70 -19.90
C VAL A 225 -3.75 1.53 -21.36
N LEU A 226 -2.88 1.02 -22.22
CA LEU A 226 -3.22 0.70 -23.61
C LEU A 226 -4.31 -0.37 -23.70
N ASP A 227 -4.22 -1.45 -22.91
CA ASP A 227 -5.25 -2.49 -22.85
C ASP A 227 -6.60 -1.94 -22.36
N MET A 228 -6.59 -1.07 -21.33
CA MET A 228 -7.80 -0.38 -20.87
C MET A 228 -8.43 0.49 -21.96
N LEU A 229 -7.62 1.24 -22.71
CA LEU A 229 -8.09 2.07 -23.82
C LEU A 229 -8.64 1.23 -24.97
N GLU A 230 -7.96 0.14 -25.33
CA GLU A 230 -8.41 -0.80 -26.36
C GLU A 230 -9.76 -1.43 -25.98
N ARG A 231 -9.91 -1.84 -24.73
CA ARG A 231 -11.17 -2.39 -24.21
C ARG A 231 -12.31 -1.38 -24.27
N VAL A 232 -12.06 -0.11 -23.93
CA VAL A 232 -13.06 0.96 -24.06
C VAL A 232 -13.38 1.23 -25.52
N SER A 233 -12.38 1.29 -26.40
CA SER A 233 -12.58 1.48 -27.85
C SER A 233 -13.42 0.36 -28.46
N ASN A 234 -13.13 -0.90 -28.12
CA ASN A 234 -13.89 -2.06 -28.57
C ASN A 234 -15.34 -2.00 -28.10
N TYR A 235 -15.60 -1.60 -26.84
CA TYR A 235 -16.96 -1.41 -26.36
C TYR A 235 -17.71 -0.33 -27.15
N VAL A 236 -17.07 0.81 -27.44
CA VAL A 236 -17.68 1.91 -28.21
C VAL A 236 -17.97 1.47 -29.65
N ASN A 237 -17.07 0.74 -30.30
CA ASN A 237 -17.28 0.17 -31.63
C ASN A 237 -18.46 -0.81 -31.64
N ASN A 238 -18.56 -1.70 -30.66
CA ASN A 238 -19.68 -2.66 -30.57
C ASN A 238 -21.04 -1.97 -30.36
N VAL A 239 -21.07 -0.83 -29.65
CA VAL A 239 -22.29 -0.02 -29.51
C VAL A 239 -22.64 0.70 -30.81
N LEU A 240 -21.63 1.17 -31.56
CA LEU A 240 -21.81 1.77 -32.89
C LEU A 240 -22.33 0.78 -33.92
N ASP A 241 -21.85 -0.46 -33.87
CA ASP A 241 -22.26 -1.56 -34.76
C ASP A 241 -23.61 -2.19 -34.34
N GLU A 242 -24.29 -1.62 -33.34
CA GLU A 242 -25.56 -2.08 -32.76
C GLU A 242 -25.51 -3.51 -32.16
N GLU A 243 -24.32 -4.01 -31.80
CA GLU A 243 -24.12 -5.33 -31.18
C GLU A 243 -24.28 -5.33 -29.64
N ALA A 244 -24.07 -4.17 -28.98
CA ALA A 244 -24.14 -4.02 -27.52
C ALA A 244 -25.14 -2.92 -27.08
N GLU A 245 -25.77 -3.10 -25.91
CA GLU A 245 -26.73 -2.13 -25.38
C GLU A 245 -26.04 -0.80 -24.98
N PRO A 246 -26.51 0.36 -25.48
CA PRO A 246 -25.92 1.65 -25.14
C PRO A 246 -26.25 2.06 -23.70
N SER A 247 -25.22 2.42 -22.93
CA SER A 247 -25.36 2.99 -21.58
C SER A 247 -25.07 4.49 -21.58
N SER A 248 -26.09 5.30 -21.31
CA SER A 248 -25.97 6.76 -21.25
C SER A 248 -25.04 7.24 -20.12
N ALA A 249 -25.03 6.54 -18.97
CA ALA A 249 -24.18 6.90 -17.84
C ALA A 249 -22.68 6.70 -18.17
N LEU A 250 -22.35 5.61 -18.86
CA LEU A 250 -20.99 5.33 -19.30
C LEU A 250 -20.53 6.34 -20.37
N GLY A 251 -21.40 6.68 -21.33
CA GLY A 251 -21.08 7.70 -22.33
C GLY A 251 -20.77 9.06 -21.71
N GLN A 252 -21.55 9.48 -20.71
CA GLN A 252 -21.30 10.74 -20.00
C GLN A 252 -19.99 10.70 -19.19
N PHE A 253 -19.68 9.55 -18.57
CA PHE A 253 -18.41 9.35 -17.87
C PHE A 253 -17.21 9.44 -18.82
N LEU A 254 -17.26 8.77 -19.98
CA LEU A 254 -16.20 8.81 -20.99
C LEU A 254 -16.00 10.23 -21.55
N MET A 255 -17.08 10.96 -21.81
CA MET A 255 -17.00 12.34 -22.28
C MET A 255 -16.31 13.25 -21.26
N ASN A 256 -16.66 13.10 -19.97
CA ASN A 256 -15.98 13.83 -18.91
C ASN A 256 -14.49 13.43 -18.85
N ALA A 257 -14.16 12.14 -18.85
CA ALA A 257 -12.78 11.66 -18.80
C ALA A 257 -11.92 12.21 -19.97
N LEU A 258 -12.44 12.19 -21.20
CA LEU A 258 -11.74 12.72 -22.37
C LEU A 258 -11.64 14.26 -22.35
N SER A 259 -12.62 14.95 -21.75
CA SER A 259 -12.57 16.41 -21.59
C SER A 259 -11.51 16.89 -20.59
N LEU A 260 -11.08 16.02 -19.66
CA LEU A 260 -9.97 16.27 -18.74
C LEU A 260 -8.59 16.12 -19.40
N ALA A 261 -8.50 15.56 -20.61
CA ALA A 261 -7.23 15.39 -21.30
C ALA A 261 -6.63 16.79 -21.61
N PRO A 262 -5.39 17.07 -21.15
CA PRO A 262 -4.76 18.36 -21.37
C PRO A 262 -4.49 18.54 -22.87
N LYS A 263 -5.10 19.58 -23.46
CA LYS A 263 -4.87 19.99 -24.85
C LYS A 263 -3.59 20.80 -24.91
N VAL A 264 -2.44 20.14 -24.84
CA VAL A 264 -1.13 20.78 -25.00
C VAL A 264 -0.69 20.63 -26.45
N ASP A 265 -0.10 21.69 -27.00
CA ASP A 265 0.48 21.64 -28.35
C ASP A 265 1.68 20.66 -28.34
N PRO A 266 1.77 19.72 -29.30
CA PRO A 266 2.89 18.78 -29.39
C PRO A 266 4.26 19.47 -29.38
N ALA A 267 4.38 20.69 -29.94
CA ALA A 267 5.64 21.43 -29.97
C ALA A 267 6.09 21.91 -28.58
N ASP A 268 5.15 22.27 -27.71
CA ASP A 268 5.46 22.68 -26.34
C ASP A 268 5.86 21.48 -25.48
N ILE A 269 5.21 20.32 -25.66
CA ILE A 269 5.60 19.06 -24.99
C ILE A 269 7.03 18.69 -25.36
N GLU A 270 7.37 18.70 -26.66
CA GLU A 270 8.70 18.32 -27.12
C GLU A 270 9.78 19.26 -26.57
N ARG A 271 9.52 20.57 -26.52
CA ARG A 271 10.44 21.54 -25.91
C ARG A 271 10.65 21.26 -24.43
N ASP A 272 9.56 21.09 -23.68
CA ASP A 272 9.62 20.93 -22.23
C ASP A 272 10.25 19.57 -21.85
N PHE A 273 9.99 18.52 -22.63
CA PHE A 273 10.62 17.21 -22.45
C PHE A 273 12.13 17.24 -22.75
N ASN A 274 12.54 17.92 -23.83
CA ASN A 274 13.96 18.10 -24.15
C ASN A 274 14.69 18.92 -23.09
N ALA A 275 14.07 19.98 -22.57
CA ALA A 275 14.63 20.76 -21.46
C ALA A 275 14.80 19.89 -20.20
N HIS A 276 13.79 19.09 -19.87
CA HIS A 276 13.87 18.17 -18.73
C HIS A 276 14.96 17.11 -18.90
N ILE A 277 15.08 16.50 -20.08
CA ILE A 277 16.15 15.53 -20.39
C ILE A 277 17.53 16.17 -20.21
N GLN A 278 17.72 17.39 -20.69
CA GLN A 278 18.99 18.11 -20.54
C GLN A 278 19.35 18.29 -19.06
N ASP A 279 18.40 18.73 -18.23
CA ASP A 279 18.62 18.91 -16.80
C ASP A 279 18.98 17.59 -16.10
N VAL A 280 18.24 16.51 -16.40
CA VAL A 280 18.50 15.18 -15.84
C VAL A 280 19.88 14.65 -16.26
N LEU A 281 20.27 14.83 -17.53
CA LEU A 281 21.58 14.42 -18.04
C LEU A 281 22.72 15.17 -17.34
N VAL A 282 22.55 16.48 -17.09
CA VAL A 282 23.55 17.28 -16.37
C VAL A 282 23.74 16.77 -14.93
N VAL A 283 22.64 16.45 -14.24
CA VAL A 283 22.70 15.91 -12.88
C VAL A 283 23.36 14.52 -12.87
N SER A 284 22.99 13.64 -13.80
CA SER A 284 23.60 12.30 -13.93
C SER A 284 25.09 12.38 -14.23
N TYR A 285 25.49 13.27 -15.13
CA TYR A 285 26.90 13.48 -15.47
C TYR A 285 27.71 14.00 -14.27
N LEU A 286 27.14 14.94 -13.50
CA LEU A 286 27.77 15.43 -12.28
C LEU A 286 27.91 14.32 -11.23
N ALA A 287 26.87 13.54 -11.00
CA ALA A 287 26.89 12.42 -10.07
C ALA A 287 27.94 11.36 -10.45
N ASN A 288 28.04 11.03 -11.73
CA ASN A 288 29.06 10.11 -12.25
C ASN A 288 30.48 10.69 -12.13
N THR A 289 30.65 11.99 -12.34
CA THR A 289 31.95 12.66 -12.14
C THR A 289 32.37 12.65 -10.68
N ILE A 290 31.44 12.88 -9.75
CA ILE A 290 31.71 12.78 -8.31
C ILE A 290 32.05 11.33 -7.94
N ARG A 291 31.31 10.35 -8.45
CA ARG A 291 31.58 8.92 -8.21
C ARG A 291 32.96 8.51 -8.70
N THR A 292 33.36 8.92 -9.91
CA THR A 292 34.68 8.60 -10.46
C THR A 292 35.80 9.31 -9.70
N GLN A 293 35.60 10.56 -9.27
CA GLN A 293 36.56 11.27 -8.41
C GLN A 293 36.72 10.59 -7.04
N ILE A 294 35.62 10.11 -6.45
CA ILE A 294 35.67 9.36 -5.19
C ILE A 294 36.42 8.03 -5.38
N ASP A 295 36.10 7.27 -6.44
CA ASP A 295 36.78 5.99 -6.73
C ASP A 295 38.28 6.21 -7.00
N LEU A 296 38.63 7.24 -7.78
CA LEU A 296 40.01 7.61 -8.07
C LEU A 296 40.76 8.03 -6.79
N SER A 297 40.13 8.84 -5.93
CA SER A 297 40.69 9.27 -4.65
C SER A 297 40.95 8.08 -3.73
N ASN A 298 39.98 7.17 -3.62
CA ASN A 298 40.10 5.94 -2.84
C ASN A 298 41.24 5.06 -3.37
N ARG A 299 41.29 4.84 -4.69
CA ARG A 299 42.35 4.07 -5.35
C ARG A 299 43.73 4.69 -5.14
N LEU A 300 43.86 6.01 -5.28
CA LEU A 300 45.13 6.72 -5.05
C LEU A 300 45.57 6.67 -3.59
N ALA A 301 44.64 6.80 -2.64
CA ALA A 301 44.93 6.64 -1.22
C ALA A 301 45.44 5.22 -0.91
N THR A 302 44.80 4.17 -1.46
CA THR A 302 45.30 2.80 -1.35
C THR A 302 46.60 2.57 -2.11
N ALA A 303 46.80 3.18 -3.28
CA ALA A 303 48.02 3.03 -4.08
C ALA A 303 49.23 3.67 -3.38
N ALA A 304 49.05 4.84 -2.76
CA ALA A 304 50.10 5.49 -1.96
C ALA A 304 50.51 4.62 -0.75
N LEU A 305 49.59 3.88 -0.15
CA LEU A 305 49.89 2.89 0.89
C LEU A 305 50.67 1.69 0.35
N THR A 306 50.44 1.27 -0.90
CA THR A 306 51.18 0.16 -1.53
C THR A 306 52.55 0.56 -2.10
N LEU A 307 52.73 1.81 -2.55
CA LEU A 307 53.99 2.33 -3.10
C LEU A 307 54.93 2.96 -2.04
N GLY A 308 54.41 3.34 -0.87
CA GLY A 308 55.19 4.00 0.20
C GLY A 308 55.99 3.08 1.12
N GLY A 309 56.09 1.77 0.83
CA GLY A 309 56.77 0.78 1.68
C GLY A 309 58.17 0.36 1.25
N GLY A 310 58.80 1.06 0.29
CA GLY A 310 59.96 0.54 -0.45
C GLY A 310 61.31 1.24 -0.31
N ASP A 311 61.43 2.42 0.32
CA ASP A 311 62.72 3.13 0.27
C ASP A 311 62.94 4.12 1.43
N ALA A 312 63.49 3.63 2.56
CA ALA A 312 64.01 4.49 3.63
C ALA A 312 64.95 3.74 4.60
N LEU A 313 66.00 3.06 4.12
CA LEU A 313 67.12 2.61 4.97
C LEU A 313 68.44 2.52 4.19
N ALA A 314 69.12 3.64 3.96
CA ALA A 314 70.59 3.72 3.90
C ALA A 314 71.10 5.17 3.67
N ALA A 315 72.02 5.60 4.53
CA ALA A 315 73.01 6.69 4.35
C ALA A 315 72.45 8.13 4.26
N ASP A 316 73.00 9.17 4.88
CA ASP A 316 74.20 9.38 5.67
C ASP A 316 73.98 10.71 6.42
N GLY A 317 74.41 10.80 7.67
CA GLY A 317 74.27 12.01 8.48
C GLY A 317 75.61 12.67 8.68
N GLN A 318 75.78 13.95 8.31
CA GLN A 318 76.79 14.81 8.93
C GLN A 318 76.59 16.30 8.59
N LYS A 319 76.72 17.13 9.63
CA LYS A 319 76.98 18.60 9.68
C LYS A 319 75.83 19.56 9.38
N ASP A 320 75.67 20.70 10.04
CA ASP A 320 76.22 21.29 11.28
C ASP A 320 75.46 22.62 11.51
N GLY A 321 75.30 23.01 12.77
CA GLY A 321 75.46 24.37 13.29
C GLY A 321 74.59 25.57 12.82
N GLY A 322 73.86 26.15 13.79
CA GLY A 322 73.70 27.61 13.96
C GLY A 322 72.25 28.10 14.07
N GLU A 323 71.68 28.30 15.27
CA GLU A 323 71.63 29.58 16.02
C GLU A 323 70.90 30.73 15.28
N ASN A 324 69.98 31.54 15.83
CA ASN A 324 69.50 31.78 17.18
C ASN A 324 68.25 32.72 17.12
N ARG A 325 67.48 32.75 18.21
CA ARG A 325 66.69 33.88 18.76
C ARG A 325 65.41 34.40 18.08
N GLY A 326 64.32 34.28 18.84
CA GLY A 326 63.20 35.21 18.85
C GLY A 326 62.15 34.83 19.91
N LYS A 327 62.13 35.53 21.03
CA LYS A 327 61.46 35.20 22.31
C LYS A 327 60.22 36.08 22.51
N GLY A 328 59.15 35.52 23.10
CA GLY A 328 58.09 36.26 23.81
C GLY A 328 56.68 35.96 23.27
N GLY A 329 55.67 35.63 24.05
CA GLY A 329 55.55 35.49 25.50
C GLY A 329 54.17 34.92 25.86
N ASP A 330 54.18 34.09 26.90
CA ASP A 330 53.18 33.91 27.97
C ASP A 330 51.68 34.14 27.70
N ARG A 331 50.87 33.07 27.88
CA ARG A 331 49.89 32.97 28.97
C ARG A 331 49.24 31.58 29.07
N ARG A 332 49.43 30.98 30.25
CA ARG A 332 48.63 29.95 30.96
C ARG A 332 47.13 29.98 30.60
N GLY A 333 46.37 28.89 30.54
CA GLY A 333 46.59 27.48 30.87
C GLY A 333 45.26 26.86 31.35
N GLY A 334 45.14 25.54 31.28
CA GLY A 334 44.13 24.76 32.01
C GLY A 334 43.08 24.05 31.16
N GLY A 335 43.26 22.74 30.95
CA GLY A 335 42.19 21.86 30.45
C GLY A 335 42.69 20.42 30.28
N LYS A 336 42.62 19.65 31.36
CA LYS A 336 43.12 18.28 31.54
C LYS A 336 42.14 17.27 30.93
N GLY A 337 42.62 16.27 30.19
CA GLY A 337 41.80 15.14 29.73
C GLY A 337 42.64 14.01 29.14
N ARG A 338 42.91 12.99 29.95
CA ARG A 338 43.71 11.80 29.64
C ARG A 338 42.79 10.66 29.18
N SER A 339 43.14 10.07 28.04
CA SER A 339 43.28 8.64 27.72
C SER A 339 42.21 7.61 28.15
N ASN A 340 41.96 6.71 27.19
CA ASN A 340 41.50 5.30 27.23
C ASN A 340 40.03 5.07 26.86
N SER A 341 39.66 4.08 26.05
CA SER A 341 40.42 3.05 25.33
C SER A 341 39.43 2.30 24.43
N VAL A 342 39.85 1.98 23.21
CA VAL A 342 39.17 1.09 22.27
C VAL A 342 39.37 -0.37 22.70
N SER A 343 38.34 -1.21 22.57
CA SER A 343 38.47 -2.67 22.46
C SER A 343 37.82 -3.09 21.15
N ALA A 344 38.59 -3.78 20.31
CA ALA A 344 38.25 -4.26 18.98
C ALA A 344 37.99 -5.78 19.00
N GLN A 345 37.06 -6.24 18.15
CA GLN A 345 36.98 -7.59 17.59
C GLN A 345 36.27 -7.46 16.22
N THR A 346 37.02 -7.59 15.12
CA THR A 346 37.18 -8.79 14.27
C THR A 346 36.03 -8.94 13.26
N LEU A 347 36.34 -8.70 11.98
CA LEU A 347 35.53 -9.17 10.85
C LEU A 347 36.47 -9.62 9.71
N GLN A 348 36.15 -10.83 9.23
CA GLN A 348 36.82 -11.66 8.26
C GLN A 348 36.54 -11.18 6.82
N ALA A 349 37.49 -11.44 5.91
CA ALA A 349 37.44 -11.12 4.48
C ALA A 349 36.40 -11.93 3.69
N PRO A 350 35.94 -11.46 2.51
CA PRO A 350 35.25 -12.30 1.54
C PRO A 350 36.15 -12.74 0.38
N GLU A 351 35.71 -13.85 -0.23
CA GLU A 351 36.32 -14.66 -1.28
C GLU A 351 36.39 -14.01 -2.67
N GLU A 352 37.26 -14.63 -3.45
CA GLU A 352 37.70 -14.44 -4.83
C GLU A 352 36.58 -14.57 -5.89
N VAL A 353 36.50 -13.61 -6.82
CA VAL A 353 35.68 -13.70 -8.04
C VAL A 353 36.62 -13.90 -9.23
N VAL A 354 36.39 -15.01 -9.94
CA VAL A 354 37.16 -15.49 -11.08
C VAL A 354 36.93 -14.63 -12.33
N ASP A 355 38.06 -14.30 -12.95
CA ASP A 355 38.25 -13.53 -14.18
C ASP A 355 37.77 -14.33 -15.42
N VAL A 356 36.97 -13.71 -16.29
CA VAL A 356 36.67 -14.21 -17.64
C VAL A 356 36.88 -13.08 -18.64
N ALA A 357 37.93 -13.22 -19.44
CA ALA A 357 38.31 -12.31 -20.52
C ALA A 357 37.34 -12.39 -21.72
N PRO A 358 37.23 -11.33 -22.54
CA PRO A 358 36.30 -11.28 -23.67
C PRO A 358 36.93 -11.86 -24.96
N GLU A 359 36.17 -12.70 -25.66
CA GLU A 359 36.48 -13.16 -27.01
C GLU A 359 35.81 -12.24 -28.04
N GLN A 360 36.60 -11.76 -28.99
CA GLN A 360 36.15 -10.91 -30.09
C GLN A 360 35.36 -11.71 -31.14
N ALA A 361 34.18 -11.23 -31.53
CA ALA A 361 33.58 -11.53 -32.81
C ALA A 361 33.00 -10.26 -33.43
N ALA A 362 33.46 -9.94 -34.63
CA ALA A 362 33.01 -8.84 -35.45
C ALA A 362 31.66 -9.14 -36.11
N SER A 363 30.72 -8.19 -36.09
CA SER A 363 29.80 -7.97 -37.22
C SER A 363 29.25 -6.55 -37.23
N SER A 364 29.37 -5.95 -38.41
CA SER A 364 28.95 -4.63 -38.86
C SER A 364 27.49 -4.28 -38.61
N GLY A 365 27.26 -2.99 -38.30
CA GLY A 365 25.99 -2.47 -37.81
C GLY A 365 24.81 -2.41 -38.79
N VAL A 366 23.61 -2.48 -38.21
CA VAL A 366 22.30 -2.10 -38.77
C VAL A 366 21.31 -1.64 -37.66
N GLU A 367 21.69 -1.55 -36.38
CA GLU A 367 20.69 -1.42 -35.29
C GLU A 367 20.17 0.01 -35.00
N GLU A 368 20.84 1.06 -35.46
CA GLU A 368 20.50 2.43 -35.06
C GLU A 368 19.33 3.05 -35.86
N THR A 369 18.88 2.39 -36.94
CA THR A 369 17.80 2.91 -37.81
C THR A 369 16.42 2.33 -37.52
N ARG A 370 16.31 1.30 -36.66
CA ARG A 370 15.02 0.65 -36.33
C ARG A 370 14.28 1.27 -35.14
N ALA A 371 15.00 1.84 -34.17
CA ALA A 371 14.38 2.44 -32.98
C ALA A 371 13.59 3.72 -33.33
N ILE A 372 14.12 4.54 -34.25
CA ILE A 372 13.51 5.82 -34.64
C ILE A 372 12.22 5.62 -35.45
N SER A 373 12.08 4.49 -36.16
CA SER A 373 10.86 4.20 -36.92
C SER A 373 9.69 3.72 -36.07
N ASN A 374 9.93 3.09 -34.91
CA ASN A 374 8.84 2.61 -34.04
C ASN A 374 8.26 3.72 -33.15
N GLU A 375 9.06 4.68 -32.67
CA GLU A 375 8.55 5.82 -31.90
C GLU A 375 7.68 6.77 -32.74
N ALA A 376 8.04 7.01 -34.00
CA ALA A 376 7.25 7.85 -34.90
C ALA A 376 5.86 7.24 -35.21
N ILE A 377 5.78 5.92 -35.35
CA ILE A 377 4.53 5.20 -35.63
C ILE A 377 3.62 5.16 -34.39
N LEU A 378 4.19 5.04 -33.19
CA LEU A 378 3.43 5.04 -31.93
C LEU A 378 2.85 6.42 -31.60
N ASN A 379 3.61 7.50 -31.82
CA ASN A 379 3.15 8.84 -31.49
C ASN A 379 2.10 9.37 -32.48
N GLU A 380 2.24 9.07 -33.79
CA GLU A 380 1.19 9.35 -34.78
C GLU A 380 -0.07 8.49 -34.54
N GLY A 381 0.07 7.24 -34.11
CA GLY A 381 -1.04 6.33 -33.83
C GLY A 381 -1.89 6.75 -32.63
N VAL A 382 -1.27 7.22 -31.54
CA VAL A 382 -1.98 7.67 -30.34
C VAL A 382 -2.68 9.02 -30.58
N ALA A 383 -2.01 9.97 -31.23
CA ALA A 383 -2.63 11.26 -31.57
C ALA A 383 -3.77 11.12 -32.60
N SER A 384 -3.61 10.23 -33.59
CA SER A 384 -4.66 9.92 -34.55
C SER A 384 -5.83 9.17 -33.88
N GLY A 385 -5.54 8.20 -33.01
CA GLY A 385 -6.56 7.44 -32.29
C GLY A 385 -7.42 8.30 -31.35
N VAL A 386 -6.82 9.25 -30.63
CA VAL A 386 -7.57 10.16 -29.74
C VAL A 386 -8.46 11.12 -30.52
N CYS A 387 -8.00 11.61 -31.67
CA CYS A 387 -8.82 12.45 -32.57
C CYS A 387 -9.98 11.65 -33.18
N VAL A 388 -9.73 10.42 -33.64
CA VAL A 388 -10.77 9.55 -34.23
C VAL A 388 -11.82 9.16 -33.18
N LEU A 389 -11.41 8.87 -31.95
CA LEU A 389 -12.34 8.58 -30.85
C LEU A 389 -13.18 9.79 -30.44
N SER A 390 -12.61 11.00 -30.49
CA SER A 390 -13.35 12.24 -30.24
C SER A 390 -14.39 12.50 -31.33
N ASP A 391 -14.05 12.28 -32.60
CA ASP A 391 -14.98 12.45 -33.72
C ASP A 391 -16.06 11.36 -33.74
N GLN A 392 -15.74 10.11 -33.39
CA GLN A 392 -16.72 9.03 -33.24
C GLN A 392 -17.67 9.28 -32.05
N ALA A 393 -17.18 9.76 -30.92
CA ALA A 393 -18.03 10.14 -29.78
C ALA A 393 -19.01 11.27 -30.16
N HIS A 394 -18.57 12.22 -30.97
CA HIS A 394 -19.43 13.30 -31.48
C HIS A 394 -20.49 12.77 -32.48
N ALA A 395 -20.14 11.78 -33.30
CA ALA A 395 -21.08 11.11 -34.20
C ALA A 395 -22.15 10.30 -33.45
N ILE A 396 -21.79 9.62 -32.35
CA ILE A 396 -22.75 8.89 -31.48
C ILE A 396 -23.76 9.86 -30.87
N LEU A 397 -23.31 11.01 -30.39
CA LEU A 397 -24.19 12.05 -29.82
C LEU A 397 -25.16 12.59 -30.89
N GLN A 398 -24.71 12.83 -32.12
CA GLN A 398 -25.59 13.25 -33.22
C GLN A 398 -26.58 12.16 -33.64
N ALA A 399 -26.17 10.90 -33.68
CA ALA A 399 -27.06 9.79 -34.00
C ALA A 399 -28.14 9.58 -32.92
N SER A 400 -27.80 9.76 -31.64
CA SER A 400 -28.76 9.69 -30.53
C SER A 400 -29.77 10.85 -30.54
N ALA A 401 -29.36 12.04 -30.99
CA ALA A 401 -30.23 13.22 -31.08
C ALA A 401 -31.19 13.16 -32.28
N SER A 402 -30.89 12.37 -33.33
CA SER A 402 -31.76 12.18 -34.50
C SER A 402 -32.81 11.08 -34.34
N LYS A 403 -32.70 10.24 -33.29
CA LYS A 403 -33.66 9.17 -32.95
C LYS A 403 -34.70 9.61 -31.88
N ASN A 404 -34.55 10.81 -31.32
CA ASN A 404 -35.60 11.53 -30.58
C ASN A 404 -36.27 12.58 -31.49
#